data_AF-A0A7C6YZP1-F1
#
_entry.id   AF-A0A7C6YZP1-F1
#
_cell.length_a   1.000
_cell.length_b   1.000
_cell.length_c   1.000
_cell.angle_alpha   90.00
_cell.angle_beta   90.00
_cell.angle_gamma   90.00
#
_symmetry.space_group_name_H-M   'P 1'
#
loop_
_entity.id
_entity.type
_entity.pdbx_description
1 polymer ?
#
loop_
_entity_poly.entity_id
_entity_poly.type
_entity_poly.pdbx_seq_one_letter_code
_entity_poly.pdbx_strand_id
1 'polypeptide(L)'
;MKSKQRLTHIITLILIICFVATMFAACEVKQSGDTKGGTKDEEKMTEAGVEIDDGSKTYIYSMNIHNAQNEWLNCEVLKGWREKFNIEFNFLPITWNDWQQKVMIWMSSGDVPDVTYWDMKLSMANDYEKWVRAGLIKEIKDIDKYPNVKKHMDAM
;
A
#
# COMPACT_ATOMS: atom_id res chain seq x y z
N MET A 1 -22.49 -47.21 23.29
CA MET A 1 -22.48 -45.82 22.78
C MET A 1 -21.61 -44.85 23.59
N LYS A 2 -21.56 -44.92 24.94
CA LYS A 2 -20.75 -44.00 25.77
C LYS A 2 -19.21 -44.09 25.59
N SER A 3 -18.65 -45.25 25.23
CA SER A 3 -17.19 -45.41 25.01
C SER A 3 -16.72 -44.78 23.70
N LYS A 4 -17.51 -44.90 22.62
CA LYS A 4 -17.20 -44.33 21.30
C LYS A 4 -17.24 -42.80 21.32
N GLN A 5 -18.17 -42.19 22.07
CA GLN A 5 -18.21 -40.74 22.27
C GLN A 5 -16.99 -40.22 23.06
N ARG A 6 -16.58 -40.92 24.13
CA ARG A 6 -15.38 -40.53 24.89
C ARG A 6 -14.11 -40.65 24.06
N LEU A 7 -14.02 -41.65 23.19
CA LEU A 7 -12.90 -41.82 22.27
C LEU A 7 -12.84 -40.71 21.21
N THR A 8 -13.98 -40.31 20.64
CA THR A 8 -14.02 -39.19 19.68
C THR A 8 -13.64 -37.87 20.34
N HIS A 9 -14.12 -37.62 21.57
CA HIS A 9 -13.77 -36.38 22.29
C HIS A 9 -12.28 -36.32 22.65
N ILE A 10 -11.66 -37.44 23.02
CA ILE A 10 -10.22 -37.50 23.30
C ILE A 10 -9.41 -37.24 22.01
N ILE A 11 -9.81 -37.82 20.87
CA ILE A 11 -9.14 -37.60 19.58
C ILE A 11 -9.26 -36.13 19.14
N THR A 12 -10.44 -35.52 19.29
CA THR A 12 -10.64 -34.09 18.96
C THR A 12 -9.80 -33.18 19.84
N LEU A 13 -9.66 -33.50 21.13
CA LEU A 13 -8.89 -32.69 22.08
C LEU A 13 -7.38 -32.78 21.79
N ILE A 14 -6.88 -33.95 21.39
CA ILE A 14 -5.49 -34.14 20.95
C ILE A 14 -5.19 -33.36 19.67
N LEU A 15 -6.10 -33.38 18.69
CA LEU A 15 -5.93 -32.64 17.42
C LEU A 15 -5.87 -31.12 17.63
N ILE A 16 -6.67 -30.58 18.56
CA ILE A 16 -6.65 -29.15 18.90
C ILE A 16 -5.34 -28.77 19.59
N ILE A 17 -4.84 -29.61 20.51
CA ILE A 17 -3.56 -29.38 21.19
C ILE A 17 -2.38 -29.41 20.20
N CYS A 18 -2.39 -30.33 19.23
CA CYS A 18 -1.37 -30.38 18.18
C CYS A 18 -1.39 -29.15 17.26
N PHE A 19 -2.56 -28.55 17.03
CA PHE A 19 -2.70 -27.35 16.20
C PHE A 19 -2.25 -26.07 16.90
N VAL A 20 -2.30 -26.01 18.23
CA VAL A 20 -1.84 -24.86 19.03
C VAL A 20 -0.32 -24.89 19.24
N ALA A 21 0.30 -26.09 19.27
CA ALA A 21 1.74 -26.25 19.49
C ALA A 21 2.62 -25.74 18.31
N THR A 22 2.06 -25.56 17.12
CA THR A 22 2.79 -25.08 15.94
C THR A 22 2.88 -23.54 15.86
N MET A 23 2.16 -22.81 16.72
CA MET A 23 2.11 -21.33 16.68
C MET A 23 3.28 -20.65 17.43
N PHE A 24 4.18 -21.39 18.09
CA PHE A 24 5.30 -20.81 18.87
C PHE A 24 6.71 -21.07 18.29
N ALA A 25 6.83 -21.67 17.10
CA ALA A 25 8.13 -21.96 16.49
C ALA A 25 8.42 -21.07 15.27
N ALA A 26 8.43 -19.74 15.45
CA ALA A 26 8.90 -18.79 14.44
C ALA A 26 9.50 -17.53 15.08
N CYS A 27 10.60 -17.70 15.80
CA CYS A 27 11.58 -16.65 16.09
C CYS A 27 12.96 -17.30 16.08
N GLU A 28 13.53 -17.48 14.90
CA GLU A 28 14.94 -17.78 14.75
C GLU A 28 15.68 -16.45 14.51
N VAL A 29 16.17 -15.86 15.60
CA VAL A 29 17.19 -14.81 15.56
C VAL A 29 18.51 -15.49 15.19
N LYS A 30 19.01 -15.23 13.98
CA LYS A 30 20.38 -15.57 13.60
C LYS A 30 21.33 -14.62 14.31
N GLN A 31 21.95 -15.12 15.39
CA GLN A 31 23.18 -14.57 15.94
C GLN A 31 24.34 -15.40 15.40
N SER A 32 25.26 -14.78 14.67
CA SER A 32 26.56 -15.37 14.33
C SER A 32 27.68 -14.44 14.77
N GLY A 33 28.46 -14.93 15.74
CA GLY A 33 29.92 -14.87 15.77
C GLY A 33 30.60 -13.52 15.98
N ASP A 34 31.08 -13.32 17.21
CA ASP A 34 32.11 -12.36 17.62
C ASP A 34 33.48 -12.66 16.96
N THR A 35 34.18 -11.63 16.46
CA THR A 35 35.64 -11.44 16.60
C THR A 35 36.07 -10.02 16.21
N LYS A 36 36.54 -9.29 17.24
CA LYS A 36 37.56 -8.22 17.28
C LYS A 36 37.36 -6.88 16.53
N GLY A 37 37.49 -5.83 17.35
CA GLY A 37 38.35 -4.67 17.03
C GLY A 37 37.58 -3.37 16.85
N GLY A 38 37.61 -2.51 17.87
CA GLY A 38 36.87 -1.26 17.87
C GLY A 38 37.50 -0.14 17.06
N THR A 39 36.71 0.90 16.80
CA THR A 39 36.93 2.31 17.18
C THR A 39 36.14 3.22 16.25
N LYS A 40 35.27 4.04 16.86
CA LYS A 40 34.69 5.33 16.39
C LYS A 40 34.01 5.34 15.01
N ASP A 41 32.67 5.30 15.05
CA ASP A 41 31.85 5.81 13.96
C ASP A 41 31.84 7.35 14.03
N GLU A 42 32.61 7.96 13.14
CA GLU A 42 32.37 9.31 12.65
C GLU A 42 31.09 9.28 11.80
N GLU A 43 30.15 10.16 12.11
CA GLU A 43 29.03 10.49 11.24
C GLU A 43 29.55 10.96 9.88
N LYS A 44 29.49 10.07 8.88
CA LYS A 44 29.63 10.48 7.48
C LYS A 44 28.22 10.62 6.91
N MET A 45 27.73 11.86 6.93
CA MET A 45 26.67 12.30 6.04
C MET A 45 27.04 11.87 4.63
N THR A 46 26.32 10.87 4.11
CA THR A 46 26.31 10.58 2.69
C THR A 46 25.28 11.54 2.09
N GLU A 47 25.80 12.57 1.42
CA GLU A 47 25.02 13.37 0.49
C GLU A 47 24.22 12.44 -0.40
N ALA A 48 22.89 12.63 -0.40
CA ALA A 48 21.99 11.96 -1.30
C ALA A 48 22.47 12.25 -2.73
N GLY A 49 23.09 11.26 -3.36
CA GLY A 49 23.29 11.27 -4.79
C GLY A 49 21.91 11.40 -5.42
N VAL A 50 21.65 12.54 -6.05
CA VAL A 50 20.52 12.67 -6.97
C VAL A 50 20.78 11.63 -8.05
N GLU A 51 20.04 10.53 -7.99
CA GLU A 51 19.94 9.56 -9.07
C GLU A 51 19.49 10.37 -10.30
N ILE A 52 20.39 10.59 -11.25
CA ILE A 52 20.02 11.19 -12.53
C ILE A 52 19.19 10.13 -13.23
N ASP A 53 17.87 10.34 -13.27
CA ASP A 53 16.96 9.52 -14.07
C ASP A 53 17.34 9.72 -15.54
N ASP A 54 17.94 8.69 -16.12
CA ASP A 54 18.34 8.64 -17.53
C ASP A 54 17.14 8.46 -18.48
N GLY A 55 15.92 8.52 -17.93
CA GLY A 55 14.68 8.31 -18.66
C GLY A 55 14.43 6.83 -18.94
N SER A 56 15.14 5.90 -18.29
CA SER A 56 14.85 4.46 -18.35
C SER A 56 13.95 3.99 -17.21
N LYS A 57 13.85 4.77 -16.12
CA LYS A 57 13.07 4.38 -14.95
C LYS A 57 11.58 4.52 -15.28
N THR A 58 10.85 3.42 -15.17
CA THR A 58 9.39 3.43 -15.19
C THR A 58 8.89 3.60 -13.77
N TYR A 59 8.10 4.65 -13.53
CA TYR A 59 7.43 4.90 -12.26
C TYR A 59 6.10 4.15 -12.22
N ILE A 60 5.99 3.18 -11.32
CA ILE A 60 4.78 2.38 -11.14
C ILE A 60 4.00 2.92 -9.94
N TYR A 61 2.78 3.40 -10.17
CA TYR A 61 1.89 3.91 -9.12
C TYR A 61 0.74 2.94 -8.84
N SER A 62 0.41 2.76 -7.58
CA SER A 62 -0.79 2.03 -7.16
C SER A 62 -2.02 2.93 -7.25
N MET A 63 -3.07 2.44 -7.92
CA MET A 63 -4.34 3.17 -8.02
C MET A 63 -5.53 2.21 -8.01
N ASN A 64 -6.59 2.55 -7.28
CA ASN A 64 -7.82 1.78 -7.33
C ASN A 64 -8.67 2.11 -8.57
N ILE A 65 -9.24 1.08 -9.20
CA ILE A 65 -10.03 1.25 -10.43
C ILE A 65 -11.22 0.27 -10.50
N HIS A 66 -12.31 0.73 -11.11
CA HIS A 66 -13.40 -0.13 -11.54
C HIS A 66 -13.00 -0.94 -12.78
N ASN A 67 -13.68 -2.07 -12.98
CA ASN A 67 -13.48 -2.93 -14.15
C ASN A 67 -12.00 -3.32 -14.36
N ALA A 68 -11.25 -3.58 -13.29
CA ALA A 68 -9.83 -3.93 -13.36
C ALA A 68 -9.54 -5.21 -14.17
N GLN A 69 -10.57 -6.03 -14.44
CA GLN A 69 -10.48 -7.17 -15.34
C GLN A 69 -10.27 -6.77 -16.81
N ASN A 70 -10.50 -5.51 -17.17
CA ASN A 70 -10.17 -5.03 -18.51
C ASN A 70 -8.64 -4.86 -18.60
N GLU A 71 -8.09 -5.11 -19.79
CA GLU A 71 -6.66 -4.93 -20.07
C GLU A 71 -6.28 -3.45 -20.20
N TRP A 72 -6.54 -2.64 -19.16
CA TRP A 72 -6.34 -1.19 -19.18
C TRP A 72 -4.92 -0.79 -19.58
N LEU A 73 -3.91 -1.55 -19.15
CA LEU A 73 -2.49 -1.30 -19.48
C LEU A 73 -2.18 -1.42 -20.98
N ASN A 74 -3.07 -2.05 -21.76
CA ASN A 74 -2.98 -2.17 -23.21
C ASN A 74 -3.75 -1.05 -23.94
N CYS A 75 -4.49 -0.19 -23.25
CA CYS A 75 -5.23 0.88 -23.91
C CYS A 75 -4.30 1.99 -24.41
N GLU A 76 -4.65 2.60 -25.54
CA GLU A 76 -3.83 3.64 -26.20
C GLU A 76 -3.55 4.85 -25.29
N VAL A 77 -4.47 5.18 -24.37
CA VAL A 77 -4.27 6.30 -23.43
C VAL A 77 -3.13 6.01 -22.46
N LEU A 78 -3.14 4.84 -21.80
CA LEU A 78 -2.09 4.47 -20.85
C LEU A 78 -0.76 4.18 -21.56
N LYS A 79 -0.81 3.65 -22.79
CA LYS A 79 0.38 3.52 -23.63
C LYS A 79 1.02 4.89 -23.89
N GLY A 80 0.24 5.90 -24.27
CA GLY A 80 0.74 7.26 -24.47
C GLY A 80 1.30 7.90 -23.19
N TRP A 81 0.77 7.54 -22.01
CA TRP A 81 1.33 7.98 -20.73
C TRP A 81 2.67 7.32 -20.43
N ARG A 82 2.80 6.01 -20.70
CA ARG A 82 4.05 5.27 -20.55
C ARG A 82 5.14 5.84 -21.45
N GLU A 83 4.85 6.12 -22.71
CA GLU A 83 5.81 6.64 -23.69
C GLU A 83 6.25 8.08 -23.41
N LYS A 84 5.36 8.92 -22.86
CA LYS A 84 5.64 10.34 -22.66
C LYS A 84 6.19 10.68 -21.27
N PHE A 85 5.75 9.95 -20.25
CA PHE A 85 6.01 10.28 -18.85
C PHE A 85 6.69 9.15 -18.10
N ASN A 86 6.93 8.00 -18.73
CA ASN A 86 7.47 6.80 -18.08
C ASN A 86 6.64 6.36 -16.88
N ILE A 87 5.31 6.50 -16.97
CA ILE A 87 4.37 6.15 -15.91
C ILE A 87 3.62 4.88 -16.27
N GLU A 88 3.48 3.99 -15.29
CA GLU A 88 2.62 2.81 -15.33
C GLU A 88 1.84 2.65 -14.01
N PHE A 89 0.80 1.82 -14.02
CA PHE A 89 -0.06 1.61 -12.86
C PHE A 89 -0.12 0.16 -12.42
N ASN A 90 -0.11 -0.04 -11.11
CA ASN A 90 -0.57 -1.27 -10.47
C ASN A 90 -2.01 -1.06 -9.98
N PHE A 91 -2.98 -1.60 -10.71
CA PHE A 91 -4.39 -1.35 -10.42
C PHE A 91 -4.93 -2.23 -9.29
N LEU A 92 -5.54 -1.59 -8.30
CA LEU A 92 -6.24 -2.25 -7.21
C LEU A 92 -7.73 -2.38 -7.56
N PRO A 93 -8.26 -3.60 -7.72
CA PRO A 93 -9.62 -3.80 -8.19
C PRO A 93 -10.66 -3.33 -7.15
N ILE A 94 -11.61 -2.51 -7.60
CA ILE A 94 -12.80 -2.12 -6.85
C ILE A 94 -14.07 -2.33 -7.68
N THR A 95 -15.19 -2.52 -7.00
CA THR A 95 -16.55 -2.58 -7.56
C THR A 95 -17.38 -1.45 -6.95
N TRP A 96 -18.52 -1.13 -7.56
CA TRP A 96 -19.43 -0.12 -7.01
C TRP A 96 -19.92 -0.46 -5.59
N ASN A 97 -19.94 -1.75 -5.23
CA ASN A 97 -20.48 -2.22 -3.95
C ASN A 97 -19.45 -2.23 -2.81
N ASP A 98 -18.17 -2.42 -3.11
CA ASP A 98 -17.10 -2.56 -2.11
C ASP A 98 -16.11 -1.39 -2.08
N TRP A 99 -16.19 -0.48 -3.06
CA TRP A 99 -15.25 0.63 -3.20
C TRP A 99 -15.12 1.49 -1.94
N GLN A 100 -16.24 1.96 -1.37
CA GLN A 100 -16.21 2.80 -0.18
C GLN A 100 -15.58 2.06 1.00
N GLN A 101 -15.94 0.79 1.21
CA GLN A 101 -15.39 -0.01 2.29
C GLN A 101 -13.88 -0.23 2.12
N LYS A 102 -13.41 -0.48 0.89
CA LYS A 102 -11.97 -0.64 0.59
C LYS A 102 -11.19 0.65 0.87
N VAL A 103 -11.71 1.81 0.44
CA VAL A 103 -11.07 3.09 0.76
C VAL A 103 -10.99 3.31 2.27
N MET A 104 -12.05 3.03 3.01
CA MET A 104 -12.03 3.13 4.48
C MET A 104 -10.98 2.22 5.12
N ILE A 105 -10.83 1.00 4.62
CA ILE A 105 -9.81 0.05 5.12
C ILE A 105 -8.41 0.58 4.85
N TRP A 106 -8.10 1.01 3.61
CA TRP A 106 -6.79 1.57 3.28
C TRP A 106 -6.44 2.80 4.11
N MET A 107 -7.39 3.71 4.28
CA MET A 107 -7.20 4.90 5.11
C MET A 107 -7.02 4.55 6.58
N SER A 108 -7.73 3.53 7.09
CA SER A 108 -7.62 3.15 8.50
C SER A 108 -6.35 2.36 8.82
N SER A 109 -5.83 1.58 7.86
CA SER A 109 -4.57 0.84 8.04
C SER A 109 -3.33 1.69 7.76
N GLY A 110 -3.48 2.78 7.01
CA GLY A 110 -2.36 3.57 6.51
C GLY A 110 -1.73 3.03 5.23
N ASP A 111 -2.20 1.88 4.73
CA ASP A 111 -1.77 1.27 3.46
C ASP A 111 -2.53 1.89 2.28
N VAL A 112 -2.42 3.22 2.17
CA VAL A 112 -3.12 4.00 1.15
C VAL A 112 -2.39 3.89 -0.19
N PRO A 113 -3.09 3.59 -1.30
CA PRO A 113 -2.51 3.63 -2.64
C PRO A 113 -1.96 5.01 -2.98
N ASP A 114 -0.97 5.07 -3.89
CA ASP A 114 -0.36 6.32 -4.33
C ASP A 114 -1.40 7.32 -4.87
N VAL A 115 -2.38 6.80 -5.61
CA VAL A 115 -3.55 7.54 -6.08
C VAL A 115 -4.81 6.81 -5.65
N THR A 116 -5.64 7.48 -4.85
CA THR A 116 -6.93 6.92 -4.44
C THR A 116 -8.08 7.66 -5.10
N TYR A 117 -8.77 7.00 -6.01
CA TYR A 117 -10.10 7.40 -6.46
C TYR A 117 -11.08 7.20 -5.30
N TRP A 118 -11.74 8.27 -4.87
CA TRP A 118 -12.75 8.25 -3.82
C TRP A 118 -13.84 9.32 -4.07
N ASP A 119 -15.10 8.97 -3.82
CA ASP A 119 -16.24 9.90 -3.91
C ASP A 119 -16.36 10.70 -2.61
N MET A 120 -15.82 11.92 -2.62
CA MET A 120 -15.91 12.84 -1.49
C MET A 120 -17.34 13.38 -1.36
N LYS A 121 -18.05 12.93 -0.33
CA LYS A 121 -19.37 13.45 0.05
C LYS A 121 -19.26 14.34 1.27
N LEU A 122 -20.15 15.33 1.40
CA LEU A 122 -20.20 16.21 2.57
C LEU A 122 -20.36 15.44 3.89
N SER A 123 -21.08 14.31 3.87
CA SER A 123 -21.22 13.41 5.03
C SER A 123 -19.90 12.80 5.50
N MET A 124 -18.86 12.80 4.65
CA MET A 124 -17.53 12.25 4.93
C MET A 124 -16.51 13.33 5.30
N ALA A 125 -16.92 14.61 5.42
CA ALA A 125 -16.00 15.72 5.71
C ALA A 125 -15.19 15.49 7.00
N ASN A 126 -15.83 14.95 8.04
CA ASN A 126 -15.16 14.62 9.30
C ASN A 126 -14.08 13.54 9.13
N ASP A 127 -14.30 12.55 8.28
CA ASP A 127 -13.31 11.49 8.04
C ASP A 127 -12.18 11.99 7.14
N TYR A 128 -12.50 12.81 6.14
CA TYR A 128 -11.51 13.51 5.34
C TYR A 128 -10.58 14.38 6.21
N GLU A 129 -11.13 15.17 7.14
CA GLU A 129 -10.33 16.00 8.05
C GLU A 129 -9.39 15.13 8.90
N LYS A 130 -9.87 14.00 9.43
CA LYS A 130 -9.03 13.05 10.18
C LYS A 130 -7.89 12.52 9.32
N TRP A 131 -8.16 12.15 8.07
CA TRP A 131 -7.14 11.63 7.16
C TRP A 131 -6.07 12.66 6.79
N VAL A 132 -6.47 13.91 6.57
CA VAL A 132 -5.53 15.02 6.35
C VAL A 132 -4.67 15.25 7.59
N ARG A 133 -5.28 15.30 8.78
CA ARG A 133 -4.54 15.47 10.05
C ARG A 133 -3.59 14.31 10.34
N ALA A 134 -3.96 13.10 9.92
CA ALA A 134 -3.12 11.91 10.03
C ALA A 134 -2.01 11.85 8.96
N GLY A 135 -1.97 12.78 7.99
CA GLY A 135 -0.97 12.82 6.93
C GLY A 135 -1.17 11.79 5.81
N LEU A 136 -2.35 11.16 5.76
CA LEU A 136 -2.71 10.15 4.75
C LEU A 136 -3.06 10.78 3.40
N ILE A 137 -3.57 12.01 3.42
CA ILE A 137 -3.85 12.79 2.22
C ILE A 137 -2.92 14.00 2.24
N LYS A 138 -2.09 14.13 1.19
CA LYS A 138 -1.13 15.22 1.05
C LYS A 138 -1.74 16.36 0.25
N GLU A 139 -1.50 17.58 0.73
CA GLU A 139 -1.76 18.79 -0.04
C GLU A 139 -0.86 18.85 -1.28
N ILE A 140 -1.43 19.20 -2.43
CA ILE A 140 -0.66 19.53 -3.64
C ILE A 140 -0.20 20.99 -3.50
N LYS A 141 1.03 21.17 -3.01
CA LYS A 141 1.65 22.49 -2.87
C LYS A 141 2.16 23.03 -4.20
N ASP A 142 2.37 24.34 -4.25
CA ASP A 142 2.96 25.05 -5.40
C ASP A 142 2.24 24.76 -6.73
N ILE A 143 0.90 24.81 -6.72
CA ILE A 143 0.09 24.45 -7.90
C ILE A 143 0.44 25.27 -9.15
N ASP A 144 0.99 26.48 -8.95
CA ASP A 144 1.50 27.36 -10.00
C ASP A 144 2.62 26.73 -10.83
N LYS A 145 3.34 25.74 -10.29
CA LYS A 145 4.35 24.95 -11.04
C LYS A 145 3.71 24.00 -12.05
N TYR A 146 2.41 23.76 -11.98
CA TYR A 146 1.67 22.84 -12.85
C TYR A 146 0.71 23.63 -13.76
N PRO A 147 1.20 24.22 -14.87
CA PRO A 147 0.44 25.19 -15.66
C PRO A 147 -0.87 24.63 -16.23
N ASN A 148 -0.91 23.34 -16.58
CA ASN A 148 -2.14 22.69 -17.04
C ASN A 148 -3.19 22.58 -15.92
N VAL A 149 -2.76 22.24 -14.71
CA VAL A 149 -3.66 22.14 -13.54
C VAL A 149 -4.16 23.52 -13.15
N LYS A 150 -3.26 24.50 -13.06
CA LYS A 150 -3.61 25.89 -12.74
C LYS A 150 -4.64 26.45 -13.72
N LYS A 151 -4.42 26.26 -15.03
CA LYS A 151 -5.36 26.70 -16.07
C LYS A 151 -6.76 26.11 -15.88
N HIS A 152 -6.86 24.84 -15.48
CA HIS A 152 -8.16 24.22 -15.22
C HIS A 152 -8.82 24.75 -13.96
N MET A 153 -8.06 25.04 -12.91
CA MET A 153 -8.59 25.62 -11.67
C MET A 153 -9.07 27.05 -11.84
N ASP A 154 -8.33 27.88 -12.57
CA ASP A 154 -8.72 29.28 -12.83
C ASP A 154 -9.98 29.38 -13.71
N ALA A 155 -10.34 28.31 -14.42
CA ALA A 155 -11.50 28.24 -15.31
C ALA A 155 -12.79 27.71 -14.63
N MET A 156 -12.68 27.23 -13.38
CA MET A 156 -13.81 26.79 -12.55
C MET A 156 -14.36 27.96 -11.72
#